data_AF-A0A0N0ZSN3-F1
#
_entry.id   AF-A0A0N0ZSN3-F1
#
_cell.length_a   1.000
_cell.length_b   1.000
_cell.length_c   1.000
_cell.angle_alpha   90.00
_cell.angle_beta   90.00
_cell.angle_gamma   90.00
#
_symmetry.space_group_name_H-M   'P 1'
#
loop_
_entity.id
_entity.type
_entity.pdbx_description
1 polymer ?
#
loop_
_entity_poly.entity_id
_entity_poly.type
_entity_poly.pdbx_seq_one_letter_code
_entity_poly.pdbx_strand_id
1 'polypeptide(L)'
;MEDPKLKHPAETVKDVIFVNMNKIDNLLFYAFTLGHEMNHVFDNRFFKNKFIEITRFGGEETIPFRNTFGFFKEFMGFSWERSMGSSVVVGKMILKVLNFIMDLIQDFIVKIQ
;
A
#
# COMPACT_ATOMS: atom_id res chain seq x y z
N MET A 1 -16.80 6.31 1.78
CA MET A 1 -18.13 6.27 1.13
C MET A 1 -18.55 4.82 1.04
N GLU A 2 -19.83 4.50 1.22
CA GLU A 2 -20.29 3.13 1.03
C GLU A 2 -20.47 2.83 -0.47
N ASP A 3 -19.95 1.69 -0.94
CA ASP A 3 -20.22 1.15 -2.27
C ASP A 3 -20.44 -0.36 -2.21
N PRO A 4 -21.69 -0.85 -2.32
CA PRO A 4 -22.00 -2.27 -2.22
C PRO A 4 -21.54 -3.09 -3.44
N LYS A 5 -21.10 -2.45 -4.54
CA LYS A 5 -20.68 -3.13 -5.78
C LYS A 5 -19.19 -3.46 -5.81
N LEU A 6 -18.40 -3.00 -4.84
CA LEU A 6 -16.97 -3.31 -4.81
C LEU A 6 -16.71 -4.82 -4.74
N LYS A 7 -15.69 -5.27 -5.47
CA LYS A 7 -15.24 -6.66 -5.44
C LYS A 7 -14.54 -7.01 -4.12
N HIS A 8 -13.89 -6.03 -3.49
CA HIS A 8 -13.15 -6.14 -2.24
C HIS A 8 -13.90 -5.46 -1.08
N PRO A 9 -13.51 -5.71 0.19
CA PRO A 9 -14.13 -5.06 1.34
C PRO A 9 -14.00 -3.54 1.33
N ALA A 10 -12.92 -3.01 0.77
CA ALA A 10 -12.74 -1.60 0.51
C ALA A 10 -11.82 -1.37 -0.70
N GLU A 11 -11.77 -0.12 -1.18
CA GLU A 11 -10.88 0.33 -2.23
C GLU A 11 -10.58 1.83 -2.06
N THR A 12 -9.32 2.22 -2.19
CA THR A 12 -8.89 3.62 -2.24
C THR A 12 -8.76 4.12 -3.68
N VAL A 13 -9.56 5.12 -4.04
CA VAL A 13 -9.44 5.86 -5.31
C VAL A 13 -8.97 7.27 -5.00
N LYS A 14 -7.74 7.61 -5.42
CA LYS A 14 -7.04 8.85 -5.03
C LYS A 14 -7.02 9.04 -3.51
N ASP A 15 -7.86 9.90 -2.98
CA ASP A 15 -7.93 10.29 -1.59
C ASP A 15 -9.27 9.95 -0.93
N VAL A 16 -10.08 9.14 -1.62
CA VAL A 16 -11.38 8.68 -1.15
C VAL A 16 -11.33 7.18 -0.93
N ILE A 17 -11.80 6.75 0.24
CA ILE A 17 -11.97 5.34 0.58
C ILE A 17 -13.42 4.95 0.33
N PHE A 18 -13.62 3.92 -0.48
CA PHE A 18 -14.91 3.26 -0.67
C PHE A 18 -14.92 1.97 0.15
N VAL A 19 -16.03 1.68 0.83
CA VAL A 19 -16.18 0.49 1.66
C VAL A 19 -17.44 -0.26 1.28
N ASN A 20 -17.36 -1.58 1.18
CA ASN A 20 -18.50 -2.46 0.97
C ASN A 20 -18.87 -3.16 2.27
N MET A 21 -19.87 -2.62 2.96
CA MET A 21 -20.32 -3.15 4.25
C MET A 21 -20.85 -4.59 4.16
N ASN A 22 -21.28 -5.06 2.99
CA ASN A 22 -21.71 -6.45 2.80
C ASN A 22 -20.54 -7.47 2.86
N LYS A 23 -19.30 -6.99 2.76
CA LYS A 23 -18.08 -7.80 2.83
C LYS A 23 -17.32 -7.60 4.15
N ILE A 24 -17.94 -6.92 5.12
CA ILE A 24 -17.35 -6.64 6.43
C ILE A 24 -17.97 -7.60 7.44
N ASP A 25 -17.17 -8.55 7.90
CA ASP A 25 -17.64 -9.63 8.78
C ASP A 25 -17.91 -9.16 10.22
N ASN A 26 -17.10 -8.21 10.71
CA ASN A 26 -17.21 -7.69 12.07
C ASN A 26 -16.50 -6.33 12.22
N LEU A 27 -16.69 -5.66 13.36
CA LEU A 27 -16.14 -4.33 13.64
C LEU A 27 -14.61 -4.29 13.64
N LEU A 28 -13.95 -5.35 14.11
CA LEU A 28 -12.49 -5.41 14.11
C LEU A 28 -11.95 -5.51 12.67
N PHE A 29 -12.59 -6.34 11.84
CA PHE A 29 -12.26 -6.45 10.42
C PHE A 29 -12.52 -5.14 9.66
N TYR A 30 -13.58 -4.42 10.00
CA TYR A 30 -13.83 -3.06 9.51
C TYR A 30 -12.70 -2.10 9.87
N ALA A 31 -12.27 -2.09 11.14
CA ALA A 31 -11.21 -1.20 11.60
C ALA A 31 -9.87 -1.47 10.89
N PHE A 32 -9.51 -2.75 10.71
CA PHE A 32 -8.31 -3.12 9.95
C PHE A 32 -8.42 -2.73 8.49
N THR A 33 -9.55 -3.03 7.85
CA THR A 33 -9.81 -2.66 6.44
C THR A 33 -9.71 -1.14 6.25
N LEU A 34 -10.37 -0.36 7.10
CA LEU A 34 -10.34 1.10 7.01
C LEU A 34 -8.92 1.64 7.23
N GLY A 35 -8.20 1.14 8.23
CA GLY A 35 -6.83 1.57 8.49
C GLY A 35 -5.84 1.19 7.40
N HIS A 36 -6.01 0.04 6.74
CA HIS A 36 -5.27 -0.34 5.54
C HIS A 36 -5.46 0.71 4.43
N GLU A 37 -6.71 1.01 4.10
CA GLU A 37 -7.03 2.00 3.06
C GLU A 37 -6.60 3.43 3.43
N MET A 38 -6.59 3.78 4.72
CA MET A 38 -6.03 5.05 5.18
C MET A 38 -4.53 5.19 4.87
N ASN A 39 -3.77 4.09 4.94
CA ASN A 39 -2.36 4.11 4.52
C ASN A 39 -2.26 4.40 3.00
N HIS A 40 -3.12 3.81 2.18
CA HIS A 40 -3.16 4.11 0.75
C HIS A 40 -3.45 5.59 0.44
N VAL A 41 -4.37 6.21 1.19
CA VAL A 41 -4.66 7.65 1.08
C VAL A 41 -3.43 8.47 1.47
N PHE A 42 -2.76 8.09 2.56
CA PHE A 42 -1.53 8.75 3.01
C PHE A 42 -0.43 8.67 1.95
N ASP A 43 -0.18 7.48 1.41
CA ASP A 43 0.82 7.26 0.37
C ASP A 43 0.54 8.09 -0.87
N ASN A 44 -0.71 8.08 -1.33
CA ASN A 44 -1.16 8.86 -2.50
C ASN A 44 -0.97 10.37 -2.30
N ARG A 45 -1.20 10.89 -1.08
CA ARG A 45 -1.14 12.33 -0.77
C ARG A 45 0.28 12.83 -0.49
N PHE A 46 1.08 12.06 0.25
CA PHE A 46 2.33 12.57 0.83
C PHE A 46 3.57 11.89 0.27
N PHE A 47 3.48 10.61 -0.11
CA PHE A 47 4.67 9.84 -0.47
C PHE A 47 4.88 9.66 -1.97
N LYS A 48 3.80 9.73 -2.75
CA LYS A 48 3.79 9.50 -4.20
C LYS A 48 4.88 10.27 -4.96
N ASN A 49 4.98 11.58 -4.76
CA ASN A 49 5.99 12.41 -5.45
C ASN A 49 7.42 12.03 -5.04
N LYS A 50 7.62 11.72 -3.75
CA LYS A 50 8.93 11.30 -3.25
C LYS A 50 9.33 9.93 -3.79
N PHE A 51 8.36 9.02 -3.92
CA PHE A 51 8.57 7.72 -4.53
C PHE A 51 9.00 7.84 -6.00
N ILE A 52 8.38 8.73 -6.77
CA ILE A 52 8.79 9.06 -8.15
C ILE A 52 10.24 9.55 -8.17
N GLU A 53 10.58 10.50 -7.29
CA GLU A 53 11.91 11.10 -7.20
C GLU A 53 13.00 10.04 -6.92
N ILE A 54 12.74 9.14 -5.97
CA ILE A 54 13.68 8.09 -5.55
C ILE A 54 13.85 7.03 -6.63
N THR A 55 12.74 6.51 -7.16
CA THR A 55 12.77 5.35 -8.07
C THR A 55 13.10 5.73 -9.51
N ARG A 56 12.83 6.98 -9.91
CA ARG A 56 13.01 7.49 -11.28
C ARG A 56 12.30 6.65 -12.35
N PHE A 57 11.23 5.93 -11.98
CA PHE A 57 10.44 5.11 -12.90
C PHE A 57 9.55 5.91 -13.89
N GLY A 58 9.80 7.21 -14.01
CA GLY A 58 8.95 8.14 -14.76
C GLY A 58 7.73 8.59 -13.96
N GLY A 59 6.73 9.14 -14.66
CA GLY A 59 5.51 9.66 -14.03
C GLY A 59 4.52 8.57 -13.61
N GLU A 60 3.43 9.00 -12.99
CA GLU A 60 2.40 8.11 -12.41
C GLU A 60 1.71 7.18 -13.42
N GLU A 61 1.78 7.54 -14.69
CA GLU A 61 1.15 6.80 -15.79
C GLU A 61 2.00 5.61 -16.26
N THR A 62 3.27 5.53 -15.88
CA THR A 62 4.16 4.47 -16.37
C THR A 62 3.84 3.14 -15.68
N ILE A 63 3.91 2.05 -16.45
CA ILE A 63 3.69 0.69 -15.94
C ILE A 63 4.64 0.36 -14.77
N PRO A 64 5.95 0.67 -14.84
CA PRO A 64 6.86 0.41 -13.72
C PRO A 64 6.50 1.16 -12.44
N PHE A 65 6.08 2.43 -12.56
CA PHE A 65 5.63 3.19 -11.40
C PHE A 65 4.36 2.59 -10.82
N ARG A 66 3.31 2.40 -11.63
CA ARG A 66 2.00 1.90 -11.15
C ARG A 66 2.13 0.58 -10.42
N ASN A 67 2.89 -0.36 -10.98
CA ASN A 67 3.11 -1.66 -10.37
C ASN A 67 3.87 -1.51 -9.05
N THR A 68 5.03 -0.84 -9.06
CA THR A 68 5.89 -0.78 -7.87
C THR A 68 5.27 0.05 -6.75
N PHE A 69 4.65 1.19 -7.08
CA PHE A 69 3.96 2.02 -6.11
C PHE A 69 2.72 1.32 -5.56
N GLY A 70 1.96 0.61 -6.40
CA GLY A 70 0.88 -0.26 -5.95
C GLY A 70 1.36 -1.31 -4.95
N PHE A 71 2.45 -2.03 -5.25
CA PHE A 71 3.04 -3.00 -4.32
C PHE A 71 3.53 -2.35 -3.02
N PHE A 72 4.15 -1.17 -3.08
CA PHE A 72 4.58 -0.43 -1.90
C PHE A 72 3.40 -0.10 -0.98
N LYS A 73 2.30 0.39 -1.55
CA LYS A 73 1.09 0.74 -0.81
C LYS A 73 0.49 -0.45 -0.06
N GLU A 74 0.35 -1.58 -0.74
CA GLU A 74 -0.12 -2.84 -0.14
C GLU A 74 0.79 -3.27 1.02
N PHE A 75 2.12 -3.18 0.83
CA PHE A 75 3.08 -3.50 1.87
C PHE A 75 2.92 -2.60 3.10
N MET A 76 2.75 -1.28 2.92
CA MET A 76 2.52 -0.35 4.02
C MET A 76 1.21 -0.65 4.76
N GLY A 77 0.12 -0.88 4.02
CA GLY A 77 -1.19 -1.25 4.58
C GLY A 77 -1.12 -2.52 5.43
N PHE A 78 -0.58 -3.61 4.89
CA PHE A 78 -0.43 -4.86 5.64
C PHE A 78 0.57 -4.77 6.80
N SER A 79 1.63 -3.97 6.66
CA SER A 79 2.61 -3.75 7.75
C SER A 79 1.95 -3.02 8.91
N TRP A 80 1.10 -2.03 8.62
CA TRP A 80 0.30 -1.35 9.62
C TRP A 80 -0.67 -2.33 10.30
N GLU A 81 -1.44 -3.10 9.54
CA GLU A 81 -2.38 -4.09 10.10
C GLU A 81 -1.67 -5.07 11.04
N ARG A 82 -0.53 -5.61 10.62
CA ARG A 82 0.28 -6.53 11.42
C ARG A 82 0.79 -5.87 12.71
N SER A 83 1.25 -4.62 12.64
CA SER A 83 1.69 -3.86 13.82
C SER A 83 0.55 -3.65 14.84
N MET A 84 -0.69 -3.63 14.36
CA MET A 84 -1.90 -3.51 15.15
C MET A 84 -2.48 -4.87 15.57
N GLY A 85 -1.77 -5.98 15.32
CA GLY A 85 -2.13 -7.33 15.78
C GLY A 85 -3.00 -8.13 14.82
N SER A 86 -3.19 -7.68 13.57
CA SER A 86 -3.85 -8.48 12.54
C SER A 86 -3.03 -9.74 12.25
N SER A 87 -3.70 -10.90 12.18
CA SER A 87 -3.08 -12.19 11.88
C SER A 87 -2.95 -12.46 10.38
N VAL A 88 -3.21 -11.46 9.53
CA VAL A 88 -3.11 -11.58 8.06
C VAL A 88 -1.73 -12.10 7.68
N VAL A 89 -1.70 -13.32 7.11
CA VAL A 89 -0.48 -13.97 6.65
C VAL A 89 -0.11 -13.35 5.31
N VAL A 90 0.83 -12.40 5.33
CA VAL A 90 1.43 -11.83 4.12
C VAL A 90 2.43 -12.84 3.53
N GLY A 91 1.92 -13.95 3.00
CA GLY A 91 2.71 -15.05 2.45
C GLY A 91 3.37 -14.70 1.11
N LYS A 92 4.66 -15.06 0.93
CA LYS A 92 5.54 -14.90 -0.25
C LYS A 92 5.78 -13.46 -0.77
N MET A 93 4.91 -12.50 -0.45
CA MET A 93 5.00 -11.11 -0.92
C MET A 93 6.09 -10.30 -0.18
N ILE A 94 6.26 -10.55 1.12
CA ILE A 94 7.29 -9.92 1.97
C ILE A 94 8.72 -10.18 1.47
N LEU A 95 9.03 -11.39 0.99
CA LEU A 95 10.38 -11.75 0.54
C LEU A 95 10.82 -10.98 -0.71
N LYS A 96 9.90 -10.69 -1.63
CA LYS A 96 10.20 -9.87 -2.82
C LYS A 96 10.38 -8.39 -2.48
N VAL A 97 9.60 -7.89 -1.53
CA VAL A 97 9.68 -6.50 -1.05
C VAL A 97 10.91 -6.26 -0.19
N LEU A 98 11.29 -7.19 0.68
CA LEU A 98 12.54 -7.12 1.43
C LEU A 98 13.74 -7.05 0.48
N ASN A 99 13.80 -7.89 -0.56
CA ASN A 99 14.88 -7.83 -1.53
C ASN A 99 14.88 -6.50 -2.28
N PHE A 100 13.73 -6.00 -2.73
CA PHE A 100 13.62 -4.72 -3.44
C PHE A 100 13.95 -3.50 -2.56
N ILE A 101 13.54 -3.50 -1.28
CA ILE A 101 13.89 -2.45 -0.31
C ILE A 101 15.37 -2.52 0.04
N MET A 102 15.93 -3.72 0.20
CA MET A 102 17.37 -3.90 0.39
C MET A 102 18.15 -3.38 -0.82
N ASP A 103 17.71 -3.67 -2.05
CA ASP A 103 18.31 -3.14 -3.28
C ASP A 103 18.24 -1.61 -3.34
N LEU A 104 17.08 -1.01 -2.99
CA LEU A 104 16.92 0.45 -2.90
C LEU A 104 17.82 1.09 -1.83
N ILE A 105 17.97 0.45 -0.68
CA ILE A 105 18.85 0.92 0.41
C ILE A 105 20.32 0.79 0.00
N GLN A 106 20.71 -0.29 -0.66
CA GLN A 106 22.07 -0.49 -1.16
C GLN A 106 22.42 0.54 -2.23
N ASP A 107 21.51 0.78 -3.19
CA ASP A 107 21.66 1.81 -4.21
C ASP A 107 21.70 3.24 -3.63
N PHE A 108 21.02 3.46 -2.51
CA PHE A 108 21.08 4.73 -1.79
C PHE A 108 22.43 4.90 -1.09
N ILE A 109 22.90 3.90 -0.33
CA ILE A 109 24.19 3.94 0.40
C ILE A 109 25.38 4.09 -0.55
N VAL A 110 25.38 3.43 -1.71
CA VAL A 110 26.47 3.52 -2.70
C VAL A 110 26.55 4.91 -3.35
N LYS A 111 25.46 5.68 -3.42
CA LYS A 111 25.44 7.01 -4.07
C LYS A 111 25.84 8.18 -3.16
N ILE A 112 26.04 7.94 -1.87
CA ILE A 112 26.47 8.95 -0.87
C ILE A 112 27.92 8.74 -0.40
N GLN A 113 28.65 7.78 -0.99
CA GLN A 113 30.10 7.63 -0.88
C GLN A 113 30.78 8.16 -2.15
#